data_AF-A0A060C5U3-F1
#
_entry.id   AF-A0A060C5U3-F1
#
_cell.length_a   1.000
_cell.length_b   1.000
_cell.length_c   1.000
_cell.angle_alpha   90.00
_cell.angle_beta   90.00
_cell.angle_gamma   90.00
#
_symmetry.space_group_name_H-M   'P 1'
#
loop_
_entity.id
_entity.type
_entity.pdbx_description
1 polymer ?
#
loop_
_entity_poly.entity_id
_entity_poly.type
_entity_poly.pdbx_seq_one_letter_code
_entity_poly.pdbx_strand_id
1 'polypeptide(L)' 'MLKSKDLVNWEFVTFIFDKLDLGPDFHLEGKKGIYGNGIWAPAIRYHKGHYYVFVNVNDHGLQVFSAT' A
#
# COMPACT_ATOMS: atom_id res chain seq x y z
N MET A 1 1.45 -2.00 -7.92
CA MET A 1 2.84 -1.75 -8.36
C MET A 1 2.90 -1.82 -9.86
N LEU A 2 3.44 -0.78 -10.49
CA LEU A 2 3.63 -0.71 -11.93
C LEU A 2 5.13 -0.70 -12.23
N LYS A 3 5.50 -1.25 -13.38
CA LYS A 3 6.89 -1.26 -13.87
C LYS A 3 6.93 -0.79 -15.32
N SER A 4 8.00 -0.09 -15.67
CA SER A 4 8.29 0.32 -17.04
C SER A 4 9.79 0.30 -17.28
N LYS A 5 10.17 0.09 -18.55
CA LYS A 5 11.55 0.20 -19.03
C LYS A 5 11.81 1.51 -19.78
N ASP A 6 10.76 2.21 -20.20
CA ASP A 6 10.81 3.38 -21.08
C ASP A 6 10.06 4.61 -20.52
N LEU A 7 9.47 4.49 -19.32
CA LEU A 7 8.65 5.49 -18.63
C LEU A 7 7.33 5.84 -19.33
N VAL A 8 6.98 5.14 -20.40
CA VAL A 8 5.75 5.36 -21.19
C VAL A 8 4.82 4.16 -21.09
N ASN A 9 5.34 2.97 -21.34
CA ASN A 9 4.58 1.73 -21.33
C ASN A 9 4.72 1.08 -19.95
N TRP A 10 3.59 0.90 -19.27
CA TRP A 10 3.56 0.39 -17.90
C TRP A 10 2.84 -0.95 -17.83
N GLU A 11 3.47 -1.92 -17.15
CA GLU A 11 2.88 -3.21 -16.83
C GLU A 11 2.44 -3.24 -15.37
N PHE A 12 1.27 -3.83 -15.11
CA PHE A 12 0.86 -4.17 -13.76
C PHE A 12 1.66 -5.40 -13.29
N VAL A 13 2.30 -5.29 -12.13
CA VAL A 13 3.11 -6.37 -11.57
C VAL A 13 2.39 -7.06 -10.42
N THR A 14 1.96 -6.30 -9.41
CA THR A 14 1.36 -6.85 -8.19
C THR A 14 0.75 -5.76 -7.30
N PHE A 15 0.01 -6.14 -6.27
CA PHE A 15 -0.28 -5.30 -5.10
C PHE A 15 0.75 -5.56 -3.99
N ILE A 16 0.87 -4.63 -3.03
CA ILE A 16 1.81 -4.78 -1.90
C ILE A 16 1.27 -5.72 -0.80
N PHE A 17 -0.03 -6.00 -0.81
CA PHE A 17 -0.74 -6.95 0.04
C PHE A 17 -2.08 -7.32 -0.61
N ASP A 18 -2.68 -8.44 -0.21
CA ASP A 18 -3.96 -8.92 -0.75
C ASP A 18 -5.17 -8.24 -0.09
N LYS A 19 -5.08 -7.94 1.21
CA LYS A 19 -6.14 -7.29 1.99
C LYS A 19 -5.54 -6.36 3.04
N LEU A 20 -6.12 -5.17 3.18
CA LEU A 20 -5.85 -4.27 4.30
C LEU A 20 -6.82 -4.62 5.43
N ASP A 21 -6.34 -5.39 6.41
CA ASP A 21 -7.14 -5.86 7.54
C ASP A 21 -6.61 -5.25 8.85
N LEU A 22 -7.24 -4.17 9.28
CA LEU A 22 -6.87 -3.42 10.48
C LEU A 22 -8.04 -3.28 11.47
N GLY A 23 -9.10 -4.07 11.28
CA GLY A 23 -10.26 -4.12 12.16
C GLY A 23 -11.63 -4.04 11.44
N PRO A 24 -12.74 -4.07 12.20
CA PRO A 24 -14.10 -4.19 11.68
C PRO A 24 -14.50 -3.13 10.64
N ASP A 25 -14.03 -1.89 10.80
CA ASP A 25 -14.32 -0.79 9.87
C ASP A 25 -13.76 -1.07 8.45
N PHE A 26 -12.69 -1.87 8.31
CA PHE A 26 -12.11 -2.29 7.04
C PHE A 26 -12.88 -3.44 6.39
N HIS A 27 -13.75 -4.11 7.16
CA HIS A 27 -14.63 -5.17 6.70
C HIS A 27 -16.04 -4.67 6.42
N LEU A 28 -16.29 -3.37 6.62
CA LEU A 28 -17.61 -2.74 6.55
C LEU A 28 -18.59 -3.37 7.56
N GLU A 29 -18.07 -3.82 8.69
CA GLU A 29 -18.88 -4.33 9.79
C GLU A 29 -19.46 -3.17 10.60
N GLY A 30 -20.77 -3.21 10.87
CA GLY A 30 -21.45 -2.16 11.63
C GLY A 30 -21.86 -0.94 10.78
N LYS A 31 -21.78 0.27 11.35
CA LYS A 31 -22.21 1.52 10.69
C LYS A 31 -21.05 2.40 10.23
N LYS A 32 -19.81 2.08 10.63
CA LYS A 32 -18.60 2.83 10.30
C LYS A 32 -17.85 2.11 9.19
N GLY A 33 -17.22 2.87 8.30
CA GLY A 33 -16.38 2.36 7.24
C GLY A 33 -15.23 3.33 6.97
N ILE A 34 -14.27 2.89 6.15
CA ILE A 34 -13.03 3.63 5.91
C ILE A 34 -12.97 4.34 4.54
N TYR A 35 -14.13 4.61 3.92
CA TYR A 35 -14.17 5.37 2.65
C TYR A 35 -13.40 6.69 2.78
N GLY A 36 -12.40 6.88 1.91
CA GLY A 36 -11.49 8.05 1.95
C GLY A 36 -10.33 7.94 2.95
N ASN A 37 -10.34 6.97 3.87
CA ASN A 37 -9.39 6.80 4.98
C ASN A 37 -8.42 5.61 4.83
N GLY A 38 -8.33 5.03 3.62
CA GLY A 38 -7.42 3.94 3.32
C GLY A 38 -5.95 4.37 3.14
N ILE A 39 -5.27 3.72 2.20
CA ILE A 39 -3.85 3.97 1.90
C ILE A 39 -3.66 5.35 1.27
N TRP A 40 -2.76 6.16 1.84
CA TRP A 40 -2.42 7.49 1.35
C TRP A 40 -0.91 7.67 1.11
N ALA A 41 -0.59 8.36 0.02
CA ALA A 41 0.73 8.87 -0.35
C ALA A 41 1.89 7.86 -0.16
N PRO A 42 1.88 6.73 -0.88
CA PRO A 42 2.92 5.72 -0.76
C PRO A 42 4.29 6.25 -1.23
N ALA A 43 5.36 5.86 -0.54
CA ALA A 43 6.73 6.09 -0.98
C ALA A 43 7.47 4.75 -1.12
N ILE A 44 8.10 4.52 -2.29
CA ILE A 44 8.95 3.36 -2.54
C ILE A 44 10.43 3.75 -2.53
N ARG A 45 11.28 2.94 -1.89
CA ARG A 45 12.73 3.10 -1.85
C ARG A 45 13.43 1.76 -2.05
N TYR A 46 14.61 1.79 -2.66
CA TYR A 46 15.50 0.64 -2.77
C TYR A 46 16.82 0.96 -2.09
N HIS A 47 17.30 0.05 -1.24
CA HIS A 47 18.58 0.19 -0.55
C HIS A 47 19.20 -1.19 -0.31
N LYS A 48 20.43 -1.40 -0.81
CA LYS A 48 21.25 -2.60 -0.58
C LYS A 48 20.51 -3.93 -0.83
N GLY A 49 19.87 -4.09 -1.99
CA GLY A 49 19.16 -5.34 -2.32
C GLY A 49 17.74 -5.42 -1.79
N HIS A 50 17.28 -4.43 -1.03
CA HIS A 50 15.94 -4.44 -0.42
C HIS A 50 15.07 -3.31 -0.95
N TYR A 51 13.81 -3.65 -1.24
CA TYR A 51 12.74 -2.69 -1.49
C TYR A 51 11.98 -2.41 -0.21
N TYR A 52 11.59 -1.15 -0.02
CA TYR A 52 10.75 -0.68 1.07
C TYR A 52 9.59 0.14 0.49
N VAL A 53 8.38 -0.12 0.98
CA VAL A 53 7.20 0.68 0.67
C VAL A 53 6.62 1.22 1.99
N PHE A 54 6.55 2.54 2.09
CA PHE A 54 6.01 3.28 3.22
C PHE A 54 4.64 3.79 2.85
N VAL A 55 3.61 3.50 3.67
CA VAL A 55 2.25 4.00 3.43
C VAL A 55 1.62 4.52 4.71
N ASN A 56 0.87 5.61 4.62
CA ASN A 56 0.02 6.07 5.70
C ASN A 56 -1.36 5.46 5.53
N VAL A 57 -1.93 4.97 6.62
CA VAL A 57 -3.36 4.64 6.71
C VAL A 57 -3.92 5.54 7.80
N ASN A 58 -4.96 6.32 7.48
CA ASN A 58 -5.52 7.30 8.41
C ASN A 58 -5.91 6.61 9.72
N ASP A 59 -5.56 7.19 10.86
CA ASP A 59 -5.79 6.64 12.21
C ASP A 59 -5.06 5.31 12.55
N HIS A 60 -4.20 4.79 11.66
CA HIS A 60 -3.48 3.52 11.85
C HIS A 60 -1.94 3.63 11.75
N GLY A 61 -1.41 4.86 11.75
CA GLY A 61 0.03 5.12 11.72
C GLY A 61 0.70 4.70 10.41
N LEU A 62 2.03 4.80 10.39
CA LEU A 62 2.83 4.42 9.23
C LEU A 62 2.97 2.90 9.14
N GLN A 63 2.62 2.33 7.98
CA GLN A 63 2.85 0.94 7.65
C GLN A 63 4.08 0.82 6.73
N VAL A 64 4.91 -0.20 6.97
CA VAL A 64 6.14 -0.44 6.18
C VAL A 64 6.15 -1.88 5.66
N PHE A 65 6.28 -2.02 4.36
CA PHE A 65 6.42 -3.31 3.68
C PHE A 65 7.83 -3.42 3.09
N SER A 66 8.42 -4.61 3.12
CA SER A 66 9.77 -4.84 2.58
C SER A 66 9.89 -6.16 1.85
N ALA A 67 10.71 -6.18 0.80
CA ALA A 67 11.00 -7.38 0.01
C ALA A 67 12.47 -7.37 -0.46
N THR A 68 12.99 -8.54 -0.81
CA THR A 68 14.35 -8.75 -1.33
C THR A 68 14.28 -9.26 -2.76
#